data_AF-A0A6P7TTW0-F1
#
_entry.id   AF-A0A6P7TTW0-F1
#
_cell.length_a   1.000
_cell.length_b   1.000
_cell.length_c   1.000
_cell.angle_alpha   90.00
_cell.angle_beta   90.00
_cell.angle_gamma   90.00
#
_symmetry.space_group_name_H-M   'P 1'
#
loop_
_entity.id
_entity.type
_entity.pdbx_description
1 polymer ?
#
loop_
_entity_poly.entity_id
_entity_poly.type
_entity_poly.pdbx_seq_one_letter_code
_entity_poly.pdbx_strand_id
1 'polypeptide(L)'
;MNKWHLAMIAGFLSSKYAIIDKKSITMESLKSSQIQYLQKKISSKALHSVLFKCVDEPNVDLPASSEWLSNGNNGPRSEALYCLLQDRNLFFASADSLCNHCKKSKKTVDHMATQCGKMLNSDYLRRHNEVVKCIHLNLCRMYGLKKARRLKGHSVQSTLSTGKVEIRVDCTILTETKVEYNKPDIFVHDKVRNEINLIEVGITSQDRLKQVEVEKCHKYDLLASELSLLYSCQVK
;
A
#
# COMPACT_ATOMS: atom_id res chain seq x y z
N MET A 1 39.87 -39.70 10.76
CA MET A 1 39.70 -38.41 11.48
C MET A 1 38.23 -38.03 11.47
N ASN A 2 37.56 -38.08 12.63
CA ASN A 2 36.18 -37.63 12.76
C ASN A 2 36.14 -36.11 12.62
N LYS A 3 35.60 -35.60 11.50
CA LYS A 3 35.34 -34.17 11.35
C LYS A 3 34.16 -33.80 12.24
N TRP A 4 34.38 -32.87 13.16
CA TRP A 4 33.35 -32.32 14.04
C TRP A 4 32.24 -31.64 13.23
N HIS A 5 31.00 -31.70 13.71
CA HIS A 5 29.82 -31.10 13.06
C HIS A 5 30.05 -29.62 12.66
N LEU A 6 30.74 -28.85 13.49
CA LEU A 6 31.09 -27.46 13.23
C LEU A 6 32.02 -27.27 12.02
N ALA A 7 32.93 -28.22 11.76
CA ALA A 7 33.82 -28.21 10.60
C ALA A 7 33.08 -28.47 9.27
N MET A 8 31.83 -28.96 9.33
CA MET A 8 30.98 -29.20 8.17
C MET A 8 30.08 -28.01 7.82
N ILE A 9 29.93 -27.02 8.71
CA ILE A 9 29.02 -25.88 8.52
C ILE A 9 29.35 -25.12 7.23
N ALA A 10 30.62 -24.72 7.02
CA ALA A 10 31.01 -24.00 5.81
C ALA A 10 30.74 -24.81 4.53
N GLY A 11 30.96 -26.13 4.57
CA GLY A 11 30.64 -27.03 3.46
C GLY A 11 29.14 -27.12 3.17
N PHE A 12 28.33 -27.22 4.22
CA PHE A 12 26.88 -27.23 4.13
C PHE A 12 26.33 -25.91 3.57
N LEU A 13 26.81 -24.76 4.07
CA LEU A 13 26.38 -23.44 3.59
C LEU A 13 26.74 -23.24 2.12
N SER A 14 27.96 -23.60 1.71
CA SER A 14 28.36 -23.55 0.30
C SER A 14 27.51 -24.44 -0.59
N SER A 15 27.17 -25.64 -0.14
CA SER A 15 26.30 -26.55 -0.90
C SER A 15 24.87 -26.03 -1.00
N LYS A 16 24.29 -25.57 0.12
CA LYS A 16 22.91 -25.10 0.20
C LYS A 16 22.66 -23.83 -0.59
N TYR A 17 23.60 -22.88 -0.53
CA TYR A 17 23.48 -21.56 -1.16
C TYR A 17 24.29 -21.42 -2.46
N ALA A 18 24.89 -22.51 -2.94
CA ALA A 18 25.75 -22.54 -4.13
C ALA A 18 26.90 -21.50 -4.08
N ILE A 19 27.53 -21.33 -2.92
CA ILE A 19 28.67 -20.42 -2.73
C ILE A 19 29.95 -21.13 -3.18
N ILE A 20 30.59 -20.61 -4.24
CA ILE A 20 31.75 -21.23 -4.92
C ILE A 20 32.99 -21.20 -4.03
N ASP A 21 33.24 -20.08 -3.35
CA ASP A 21 34.41 -19.93 -2.49
C ASP A 21 34.04 -19.98 -0.99
N LYS A 22 34.51 -21.03 -0.32
CA LYS A 22 34.29 -21.27 1.11
C LYS A 22 35.01 -20.26 2.00
N LYS A 23 36.05 -19.58 1.50
CA LYS A 23 36.85 -18.62 2.27
C LYS A 23 36.28 -17.19 2.26
N SER A 24 35.37 -16.87 1.33
CA SER A 24 34.71 -15.57 1.21
C SER A 24 33.33 -15.50 1.87
N ILE A 25 33.00 -16.48 2.72
CA ILE A 25 31.76 -16.46 3.51
C ILE A 25 31.88 -15.38 4.59
N THR A 26 31.30 -14.22 4.29
CA THR A 26 31.06 -13.14 5.25
C THR A 26 29.60 -13.22 5.70
N MET A 27 29.26 -12.54 6.80
CA MET A 27 27.87 -12.50 7.25
C MET A 27 26.97 -11.79 6.23
N GLU A 28 27.47 -10.74 5.56
CA GLU A 28 26.74 -10.05 4.50
C GLU A 28 26.54 -10.95 3.27
N SER A 29 27.60 -11.61 2.78
CA SER A 29 27.48 -12.48 1.60
C SER A 29 26.54 -13.65 1.86
N LEU A 30 26.60 -14.24 3.07
CA LEU A 30 25.72 -15.32 3.46
C LEU A 30 24.25 -14.90 3.52
N LYS A 31 23.95 -13.73 4.11
CA LYS A 31 22.58 -13.17 4.16
C LYS A 31 22.04 -12.98 2.75
N SER A 32 22.83 -12.38 1.86
CA SER A 32 22.43 -12.14 0.47
C SER A 32 22.17 -13.46 -0.28
N SER A 33 23.04 -14.44 -0.15
CA SER A 33 22.84 -15.76 -0.78
C SER A 33 21.64 -16.51 -0.19
N GLN A 34 21.38 -16.38 1.11
CA GLN A 34 20.20 -16.94 1.75
C GLN A 34 18.91 -16.32 1.20
N ILE A 35 18.86 -14.99 1.07
CA ILE A 35 17.70 -14.27 0.51
C ILE A 35 17.43 -14.76 -0.91
N GLN A 36 18.46 -14.81 -1.77
CA GLN A 36 18.32 -15.29 -3.15
C GLN A 36 17.82 -16.73 -3.22
N TYR A 37 18.34 -17.63 -2.37
CA TYR A 37 17.87 -19.01 -2.30
C TYR A 37 16.39 -19.09 -1.90
N LEU A 38 15.98 -18.32 -0.89
CA LEU A 38 14.60 -18.28 -0.42
C LEU A 38 13.66 -17.73 -1.50
N GLN A 39 14.06 -16.64 -2.18
CA GLN A 39 13.31 -16.07 -3.30
C GLN A 39 13.11 -17.11 -4.41
N LYS A 40 14.18 -17.78 -4.88
CA LYS A 40 14.08 -18.85 -5.88
C LYS A 40 13.10 -19.95 -5.46
N LYS A 41 13.16 -20.37 -4.21
CA LYS A 41 12.28 -21.42 -3.65
C LYS A 41 10.82 -20.97 -3.52
N ILE A 42 10.57 -19.67 -3.28
CA ILE A 42 9.22 -19.11 -3.21
C ILE A 42 8.66 -18.97 -4.64
N SER A 43 9.44 -18.41 -5.56
CA SER A 43 9.06 -18.23 -6.96
C SER A 43 8.78 -19.54 -7.69
N SER A 44 9.41 -20.66 -7.27
CA SER A 44 9.14 -21.98 -7.85
C SER A 44 7.80 -22.59 -7.40
N LYS A 45 7.12 -22.03 -6.40
CA LYS A 45 5.84 -22.57 -5.89
C LYS A 45 4.68 -21.86 -6.57
N ALA A 46 3.81 -22.63 -7.24
CA ALA A 46 2.68 -22.09 -8.00
C ALA A 46 1.69 -21.19 -7.20
N LEU A 47 1.56 -21.41 -5.88
CA LEU A 47 0.61 -20.69 -5.01
C LEU A 47 1.24 -19.61 -4.14
N HIS A 48 2.55 -19.52 -4.13
CA HIS A 48 3.30 -18.53 -3.36
C HIS A 48 3.97 -17.60 -4.37
N SER A 49 4.59 -16.51 -3.93
CA SER A 49 5.25 -15.47 -4.75
C SER A 49 4.43 -14.24 -5.07
N VAL A 50 3.11 -14.19 -4.79
CA VAL A 50 2.29 -13.02 -5.13
C VAL A 50 2.87 -11.74 -4.52
N LEU A 51 3.16 -11.77 -3.22
CA LEU A 51 3.80 -10.67 -2.49
C LEU A 51 5.19 -10.31 -3.02
N PHE A 52 5.92 -11.29 -3.59
CA PHE A 52 7.30 -11.11 -4.02
C PHE A 52 7.43 -10.70 -5.49
N LYS A 53 6.34 -10.61 -6.25
CA LYS A 53 6.37 -10.17 -7.64
C LYS A 53 6.85 -8.73 -7.83
N CYS A 54 6.66 -7.87 -6.83
CA CYS A 54 7.06 -6.45 -6.88
C CYS A 54 8.46 -6.20 -6.34
N VAL A 55 9.22 -7.24 -5.98
CA VAL A 55 10.54 -7.04 -5.38
C VAL A 55 11.48 -6.27 -6.32
N ASP A 56 11.31 -6.48 -7.64
CA ASP A 56 12.11 -5.83 -8.66
C ASP A 56 11.41 -4.60 -9.29
N GLU A 57 10.22 -4.22 -8.80
CA GLU A 57 9.46 -3.09 -9.36
C GLU A 57 9.96 -1.76 -8.77
N PRO A 58 10.39 -0.79 -9.61
CA PRO A 58 11.01 0.45 -9.14
C PRO A 58 10.04 1.38 -8.39
N ASN A 59 8.73 1.22 -8.62
CA ASN A 59 7.70 2.08 -8.03
C ASN A 59 7.20 1.55 -6.66
N VAL A 60 7.79 0.47 -6.14
CA VAL A 60 7.37 -0.14 -4.88
C VAL A 60 8.44 0.06 -3.80
N ASP A 61 8.06 0.79 -2.76
CA ASP A 61 8.87 0.89 -1.55
C ASP A 61 8.67 -0.38 -0.70
N LEU A 62 9.57 -1.36 -0.88
CA LEU A 62 9.54 -2.62 -0.15
C LEU A 62 9.66 -2.44 1.37
N PRO A 63 10.60 -1.63 1.91
CA PRO A 63 10.64 -1.30 3.33
C PRO A 63 9.31 -0.77 3.87
N ALA A 64 8.72 0.25 3.22
CA ALA A 64 7.46 0.85 3.69
C ALA A 64 6.28 -0.11 3.56
N SER A 65 6.25 -0.95 2.52
CA SER A 65 5.19 -1.95 2.31
C SER A 65 5.08 -2.96 3.45
N SER A 66 6.18 -3.19 4.19
CA SER A 66 6.26 -4.12 5.31
C SER A 66 6.25 -3.44 6.67
N GLU A 67 6.13 -2.11 6.73
CA GLU A 67 6.21 -1.35 7.98
C GLU A 67 5.10 -1.71 8.98
N TRP A 68 3.95 -2.17 8.49
CA TRP A 68 2.87 -2.66 9.34
C TRP A 68 3.24 -3.91 10.16
N LEU A 69 4.31 -4.64 9.81
CA LEU A 69 4.82 -5.76 10.59
C LEU A 69 5.57 -5.29 11.85
N SER A 70 6.35 -4.22 11.74
CA SER A 70 7.14 -3.67 12.86
C SER A 70 6.36 -2.65 13.68
N ASN A 71 5.55 -1.82 13.02
CA ASN A 71 4.84 -0.69 13.63
C ASN A 71 3.34 -0.95 13.80
N GLY A 72 2.81 -2.06 13.25
CA GLY A 72 1.42 -2.45 13.45
C GLY A 72 1.18 -3.04 14.83
N ASN A 73 0.00 -2.77 15.39
CA ASN A 73 -0.44 -3.39 16.64
C ASN A 73 -1.05 -4.77 16.39
N ASN A 74 -0.25 -5.69 15.82
CA ASN A 74 -0.67 -7.04 15.46
C ASN A 74 -0.05 -8.06 16.42
N GLY A 75 -0.87 -9.00 16.90
CA GLY A 75 -0.35 -10.15 17.62
C GLY A 75 0.38 -11.12 16.66
N PRO A 76 1.36 -11.92 17.13
CA PRO A 76 2.15 -12.81 16.28
C PRO A 76 1.30 -13.76 15.41
N ARG A 77 0.17 -14.24 15.95
CA ARG A 77 -0.76 -15.11 15.22
C ARG A 77 -1.48 -14.39 14.08
N SER A 78 -1.88 -13.14 14.29
CA SER A 78 -2.57 -12.34 13.28
C SER A 78 -1.59 -11.93 12.19
N GLU A 79 -0.40 -11.48 12.57
CA GLU A 79 0.69 -11.17 11.64
C GLU A 79 0.98 -12.35 10.69
N ALA A 80 1.21 -13.53 11.26
CA ALA A 80 1.45 -14.74 10.47
C ALA A 80 0.29 -15.07 9.50
N LEU A 81 -0.95 -14.87 9.94
CA LEU A 81 -2.14 -15.09 9.12
C LEU A 81 -2.23 -14.06 7.96
N TYR A 82 -1.95 -12.79 8.22
CA TYR A 82 -1.97 -11.75 7.20
C TYR A 82 -0.87 -11.95 6.17
N CYS A 83 0.35 -12.28 6.59
CA CYS A 83 1.45 -12.64 5.67
C CYS A 83 1.08 -13.87 4.82
N LEU A 84 0.45 -14.89 5.45
CA LEU A 84 -0.02 -16.07 4.73
C LEU A 84 -1.07 -15.71 3.67
N LEU A 85 -2.00 -14.81 3.99
CA LEU A 85 -3.04 -14.32 3.06
C LEU A 85 -2.45 -13.48 1.93
N GLN A 86 -1.41 -12.68 2.18
CA GLN A 86 -0.74 -11.87 1.15
C GLN A 86 0.11 -12.74 0.20
N ASP A 87 0.87 -13.70 0.74
CA ASP A 87 1.75 -14.53 -0.07
C ASP A 87 0.97 -15.60 -0.84
N ARG A 88 -0.15 -16.09 -0.28
CA ARG A 88 -0.97 -17.13 -0.91
C ARG A 88 -2.20 -16.56 -1.56
N ASN A 89 -2.42 -16.93 -2.82
CA ASN A 89 -3.73 -16.78 -3.44
C ASN A 89 -4.71 -17.82 -2.86
N LEU A 90 -5.17 -17.60 -1.61
CA LEU A 90 -5.93 -18.56 -0.80
C LEU A 90 -7.19 -19.07 -1.50
N PHE A 91 -7.78 -18.25 -2.36
CA PHE A 91 -8.83 -18.68 -3.25
C PHE A 91 -8.16 -19.22 -4.51
N PHE A 92 -7.97 -20.53 -4.54
CA PHE A 92 -7.61 -21.23 -5.76
C PHE A 92 -8.54 -20.78 -6.88
N ALA A 93 -7.97 -20.52 -8.07
CA ALA A 93 -8.73 -20.63 -9.30
C ALA A 93 -9.08 -22.11 -9.51
N SER A 94 -9.84 -22.74 -8.61
CA SER A 94 -10.57 -23.94 -8.98
C SER A 94 -11.35 -23.57 -10.24
N ALA A 95 -11.21 -24.40 -11.27
CA ALA A 95 -11.58 -24.05 -12.64
C ALA A 95 -13.01 -23.48 -12.77
N ASP A 96 -13.88 -23.76 -11.78
CA ASP A 96 -15.30 -23.44 -11.83
C ASP A 96 -15.82 -22.52 -10.69
N SER A 97 -15.00 -22.05 -9.74
CA SER A 97 -15.52 -21.17 -8.69
C SER A 97 -15.55 -19.71 -9.13
N LEU A 98 -16.67 -19.31 -9.73
CA LEU A 98 -17.00 -17.92 -9.96
C LEU A 98 -17.23 -17.19 -8.63
N CYS A 99 -16.97 -15.89 -8.63
CA CYS A 99 -17.26 -15.04 -7.48
C CYS A 99 -18.73 -15.14 -7.07
N ASN A 100 -18.97 -15.43 -5.78
CA ASN A 100 -20.31 -15.60 -5.22
C ASN A 100 -21.22 -14.38 -5.42
N HIS A 101 -20.62 -13.18 -5.54
CA HIS A 101 -21.35 -11.93 -5.71
C HIS A 101 -21.63 -11.64 -7.18
N CYS A 102 -20.57 -11.42 -7.99
CA CYS A 102 -20.74 -10.97 -9.37
C CYS A 102 -21.09 -12.10 -10.34
N LYS A 103 -20.68 -13.36 -10.04
CA LYS A 103 -20.78 -14.53 -10.93
C LYS A 103 -20.17 -14.34 -12.32
N LYS A 104 -19.27 -13.36 -12.50
CA LYS A 104 -18.64 -13.00 -13.79
C LYS A 104 -17.14 -13.31 -13.83
N SER A 105 -16.46 -13.14 -12.71
CA SER A 105 -15.01 -13.33 -12.60
C SER A 105 -14.69 -14.49 -11.67
N LYS A 106 -13.51 -15.07 -11.83
CA LYS A 106 -12.98 -16.09 -10.91
C LYS A 106 -12.93 -15.54 -9.48
N LYS A 107 -13.22 -16.38 -8.51
CA LYS A 107 -13.12 -16.05 -7.10
C LYS A 107 -11.64 -16.02 -6.69
N THR A 108 -11.00 -14.86 -6.78
CA THR A 108 -9.63 -14.62 -6.29
C THR A 108 -9.65 -13.63 -5.13
N VAL A 109 -8.57 -13.59 -4.33
CA VAL A 109 -8.43 -12.60 -3.23
C VAL A 109 -8.49 -11.21 -3.82
N ASP A 110 -7.75 -11.00 -4.92
CA ASP A 110 -7.73 -9.75 -5.65
C ASP A 110 -9.12 -9.34 -6.16
N HIS A 111 -9.84 -10.23 -6.84
CA HIS A 111 -11.17 -9.91 -7.35
C HIS A 111 -12.12 -9.50 -6.22
N MET A 112 -12.15 -10.25 -5.12
CA MET A 112 -13.02 -9.94 -3.98
C MET A 112 -12.61 -8.64 -3.28
N ALA A 113 -11.31 -8.37 -3.18
CA ALA A 113 -10.80 -7.20 -2.48
C ALA A 113 -10.83 -5.92 -3.33
N THR A 114 -10.66 -5.97 -4.65
CA THR A 114 -10.39 -4.74 -5.42
C THR A 114 -11.24 -4.59 -6.68
N GLN A 115 -11.82 -5.67 -7.21
CA GLN A 115 -12.44 -5.65 -8.54
C GLN A 115 -13.94 -5.98 -8.57
N CYS A 116 -14.48 -6.62 -7.53
CA CYS A 116 -15.87 -7.05 -7.54
C CYS A 116 -16.82 -5.86 -7.44
N GLY A 117 -17.41 -5.43 -8.56
CA GLY A 117 -18.34 -4.29 -8.58
C GLY A 117 -19.55 -4.45 -7.65
N LYS A 118 -19.98 -5.68 -7.34
CA LYS A 118 -21.05 -5.92 -6.36
C LYS A 118 -20.63 -5.70 -4.91
N MET A 119 -19.33 -5.63 -4.63
CA MET A 119 -18.76 -5.31 -3.30
C MET A 119 -18.35 -3.83 -3.18
N LEU A 120 -18.54 -3.04 -4.23
CA LEU A 120 -18.14 -1.64 -4.28
C LEU A 120 -18.79 -0.82 -3.14
N ASN A 121 -20.10 -0.99 -2.95
CA ASN A 121 -20.87 -0.24 -1.95
C ASN A 121 -20.84 -0.86 -0.54
N SER A 122 -20.12 -1.96 -0.33
CA SER A 122 -19.98 -2.59 0.98
C SER A 122 -18.54 -2.45 1.52
N ASP A 123 -17.72 -3.47 1.30
CA ASP A 123 -16.40 -3.60 1.92
C ASP A 123 -15.36 -2.69 1.26
N TYR A 124 -15.57 -2.31 -0.01
CA TYR A 124 -14.67 -1.40 -0.70
C TYR A 124 -14.79 0.02 -0.17
N LEU A 125 -16.00 0.59 -0.16
CA LEU A 125 -16.27 1.91 0.41
C LEU A 125 -15.86 1.98 1.89
N ARG A 126 -16.10 0.92 2.67
CA ARG A 126 -15.69 0.85 4.07
C ARG A 126 -14.16 0.96 4.22
N ARG A 127 -13.39 0.19 3.44
CA ARG A 127 -11.91 0.24 3.50
C ARG A 127 -11.39 1.61 3.08
N HIS A 128 -11.93 2.16 2.00
CA HIS A 128 -11.63 3.51 1.54
C HIS A 128 -11.84 4.54 2.65
N ASN A 129 -13.02 4.53 3.27
CA ASN A 129 -13.38 5.50 4.31
C ASN A 129 -12.53 5.34 5.59
N GLU A 130 -12.13 4.11 5.96
CA GLU A 130 -11.19 3.92 7.08
C GLU A 130 -9.80 4.48 6.76
N VAL A 131 -9.32 4.35 5.53
CA VAL A 131 -8.04 4.96 5.10
C VAL A 131 -8.14 6.49 5.11
N VAL A 132 -9.19 7.07 4.52
CA VAL A 132 -9.46 8.52 4.55
C VAL A 132 -9.52 9.02 6.00
N LYS A 133 -10.16 8.26 6.90
CA LYS A 133 -10.24 8.59 8.33
C LYS A 133 -8.87 8.60 9.00
N CYS A 134 -7.99 7.64 8.69
CA CYS A 134 -6.61 7.60 9.17
C CYS A 134 -5.82 8.82 8.70
N ILE A 135 -5.87 9.13 7.41
CA ILE A 135 -5.17 10.28 6.81
C ILE A 135 -5.69 11.59 7.43
N HIS A 136 -7.01 11.75 7.51
CA HIS A 136 -7.64 12.92 8.12
C HIS A 136 -7.21 13.13 9.59
N LEU A 137 -7.17 12.06 10.40
CA LEU A 137 -6.67 12.17 11.78
C LEU A 137 -5.20 12.59 11.81
N ASN A 138 -4.38 12.03 10.93
CA ASN A 138 -2.96 12.37 10.86
C ASN A 138 -2.76 13.84 10.48
N LEU A 139 -3.44 14.32 9.44
CA LEU A 139 -3.43 15.73 9.03
C LEU A 139 -3.86 16.65 10.18
N CYS A 140 -4.97 16.32 10.85
CA CYS A 140 -5.43 17.09 12.02
C CYS A 140 -4.36 17.17 13.12
N ARG A 141 -3.56 16.13 13.31
CA ARG A 141 -2.48 16.12 14.31
C ARG A 141 -1.28 16.95 13.85
N MET A 142 -0.87 16.80 12.59
CA MET A 142 0.27 17.54 12.03
C MET A 142 0.05 19.06 12.11
N TYR A 143 -1.16 19.53 11.83
CA TYR A 143 -1.51 20.95 11.93
C TYR A 143 -1.98 21.39 13.32
N GLY A 144 -1.89 20.52 14.35
CA GLY A 144 -2.25 20.86 15.72
C GLY A 144 -3.75 21.07 15.98
N LEU A 145 -4.63 20.66 15.07
CA LEU A 145 -6.09 20.75 15.19
C LEU A 145 -6.66 19.74 16.20
N LYS A 146 -6.03 18.57 16.32
CA LYS A 146 -6.44 17.51 17.26
C LYS A 146 -5.24 16.90 17.98
N LYS A 147 -5.38 16.65 19.28
CA LYS A 147 -4.37 15.95 20.11
C LYS A 147 -4.59 14.44 20.22
N ALA A 148 -5.75 13.95 19.78
CA ALA A 148 -6.10 12.53 19.89
C ALA A 148 -5.14 11.65 19.07
N ARG A 149 -4.60 10.60 19.71
CA ARG A 149 -3.69 9.64 19.05
C ARG A 149 -4.40 8.41 18.50
N ARG A 150 -5.57 8.07 19.04
CA ARG A 150 -6.30 6.85 18.70
C ARG A 150 -7.35 7.15 17.63
N LEU A 151 -7.51 6.22 16.70
CA LEU A 151 -8.54 6.29 15.66
C LEU A 151 -9.97 6.06 16.23
N LYS A 152 -10.06 5.32 17.34
CA LYS A 152 -11.33 5.03 18.01
C LYS A 152 -11.99 6.34 18.47
N GLY A 153 -13.20 6.59 17.97
CA GLY A 153 -13.97 7.80 18.29
C GLY A 153 -13.63 9.03 17.43
N HIS A 154 -12.65 8.96 16.53
CA HIS A 154 -12.43 10.03 15.56
C HIS A 154 -13.59 10.05 14.54
N SER A 155 -14.09 11.24 14.25
CA SER A 155 -15.04 11.48 13.18
C SER A 155 -14.40 12.37 12.12
N VAL A 156 -14.66 12.04 10.85
CA VAL A 156 -14.21 12.83 9.70
C VAL A 156 -15.14 14.02 9.55
N GLN A 157 -14.56 15.22 9.54
CA GLN A 157 -15.29 16.46 9.34
C GLN A 157 -15.08 16.87 7.90
N SER A 158 -16.17 17.27 7.22
CA SER A 158 -16.13 17.66 5.81
C SER A 158 -15.23 18.87 5.59
N THR A 159 -15.26 19.86 6.49
CA THR A 159 -14.39 21.04 6.40
C THR A 159 -13.86 21.41 7.78
N LEU A 160 -12.56 21.67 7.84
CA LEU A 160 -11.84 22.23 8.97
C LEU A 160 -10.97 23.38 8.49
N SER A 161 -11.27 24.61 8.89
CA SER A 161 -10.51 25.79 8.47
C SER A 161 -10.05 26.58 9.68
N THR A 162 -8.80 27.01 9.64
CA THR A 162 -8.16 27.91 10.61
C THR A 162 -7.43 29.01 9.86
N GLY A 163 -6.82 29.96 10.60
CA GLY A 163 -5.95 30.95 9.98
C GLY A 163 -4.71 30.36 9.29
N LYS A 164 -4.31 29.12 9.62
CA LYS A 164 -3.06 28.50 9.12
C LYS A 164 -3.29 27.40 8.09
N VAL A 165 -4.39 26.65 8.21
CA VAL A 165 -4.68 25.52 7.33
C VAL A 165 -6.16 25.43 7.05
N GLU A 166 -6.50 24.94 5.86
CA GLU A 166 -7.82 24.45 5.51
C GLU A 166 -7.74 23.00 5.03
N ILE A 167 -8.53 22.12 5.62
CA ILE A 167 -8.68 20.72 5.25
C ILE A 167 -10.13 20.50 4.85
N ARG A 168 -10.37 19.98 3.65
CA ARG A 168 -11.69 19.58 3.18
C ARG A 168 -11.67 18.11 2.80
N VAL A 169 -12.69 17.36 3.16
CA VAL A 169 -12.83 15.92 2.85
C VAL A 169 -14.12 15.71 2.08
N ASP A 170 -14.03 15.02 0.94
CA ASP A 170 -15.15 14.73 0.05
C ASP A 170 -16.00 15.98 -0.26
N CYS A 171 -15.33 17.10 -0.54
CA CYS A 171 -15.95 18.38 -0.84
C CYS A 171 -15.68 18.80 -2.28
N THR A 172 -16.72 19.31 -2.95
CA THR A 172 -16.58 19.92 -4.27
C THR A 172 -15.81 21.23 -4.14
N ILE A 173 -14.80 21.40 -5.00
CA ILE A 173 -14.01 22.61 -5.11
C ILE A 173 -14.57 23.42 -6.28
N LEU A 174 -14.95 24.66 -5.99
CA LEU A 174 -15.40 25.59 -7.02
C LEU A 174 -14.17 26.25 -7.66
N THR A 175 -14.15 26.22 -8.98
CA THR A 175 -13.15 26.84 -9.85
C THR A 175 -13.85 27.81 -10.81
N GLU A 176 -13.11 28.75 -11.40
CA GLU A 176 -13.66 29.70 -12.38
C GLU A 176 -14.11 28.99 -13.65
N THR A 177 -13.32 28.01 -14.11
CA THR A 177 -13.71 27.14 -15.23
C THR A 177 -14.43 25.89 -14.72
N LYS A 178 -15.29 25.31 -15.57
CA LYS A 178 -15.97 24.05 -15.25
C LYS A 178 -14.98 22.89 -15.37
N VAL A 179 -14.50 22.38 -14.24
CA VAL A 179 -13.69 21.16 -14.16
C VAL A 179 -14.61 19.97 -13.86
N GLU A 180 -14.51 18.90 -14.65
CA GLU A 180 -15.33 17.68 -14.49
C GLU A 180 -15.02 16.97 -13.16
N TYR A 181 -13.73 16.86 -12.83
CA TYR A 181 -13.24 16.20 -11.61
C TYR A 181 -12.74 17.22 -10.60
N ASN A 182 -13.66 17.77 -9.82
CA ASN A 182 -13.37 18.83 -8.84
C ASN A 182 -13.63 18.41 -7.38
N LYS A 183 -13.74 17.12 -7.12
CA LYS A 183 -14.00 16.54 -5.80
C LYS A 183 -12.89 15.53 -5.44
N PRO A 184 -11.75 15.98 -4.90
CA PRO A 184 -10.72 15.08 -4.38
C PRO A 184 -11.18 14.46 -3.06
N ASP A 185 -10.62 13.30 -2.68
CA ASP A 185 -10.93 12.68 -1.38
C ASP A 185 -10.57 13.62 -0.22
N ILE A 186 -9.38 14.22 -0.25
CA ILE A 186 -8.95 15.21 0.74
C ILE A 186 -8.20 16.35 0.04
N PHE A 187 -8.60 17.58 0.35
CA PHE A 187 -7.92 18.82 -0.02
C PHE A 187 -7.27 19.42 1.23
N VAL A 188 -6.02 19.84 1.12
CA VAL A 188 -5.28 20.49 2.21
C VAL A 188 -4.60 21.75 1.69
N HIS A 189 -5.03 22.92 2.14
CA HIS A 189 -4.36 24.19 1.87
C HIS A 189 -3.59 24.65 3.12
N ASP A 190 -2.26 24.54 3.08
CA ASP A 190 -1.37 25.15 4.05
C ASP A 190 -1.15 26.62 3.68
N LYS A 191 -1.83 27.51 4.42
CA LYS A 191 -1.80 28.95 4.18
C LYS A 191 -0.49 29.59 4.63
N VAL A 192 0.29 28.90 5.46
CA VAL A 192 1.59 29.40 5.94
C VAL A 192 2.67 29.11 4.92
N ARG A 193 2.66 27.91 4.34
CA ARG A 193 3.59 27.52 3.28
C ARG A 193 3.14 27.97 1.89
N ASN A 194 1.89 28.39 1.76
CA ASN A 194 1.24 28.66 0.48
C ASN A 194 1.36 27.46 -0.47
N GLU A 195 0.88 26.31 0.02
CA GLU A 195 0.88 25.05 -0.74
C GLU A 195 -0.49 24.36 -0.59
N ILE A 196 -0.97 23.77 -1.67
CA ILE A 196 -2.14 22.91 -1.70
C ILE A 196 -1.69 21.48 -1.96
N ASN A 197 -2.22 20.52 -1.20
CA ASN A 197 -2.06 19.10 -1.45
C ASN A 197 -3.43 18.49 -1.77
N LEU A 198 -3.53 17.82 -2.91
CA LEU A 198 -4.67 17.01 -3.32
C LEU A 198 -4.34 15.55 -3.01
N ILE A 199 -5.11 14.94 -2.12
CA ILE A 199 -4.90 13.56 -1.71
C ILE A 199 -6.08 12.72 -2.20
N GLU A 200 -5.75 11.69 -2.96
CA GLU A 200 -6.70 10.74 -3.52
C GLU A 200 -6.31 9.32 -3.06
N VAL A 201 -7.29 8.55 -2.56
CA VAL A 201 -7.08 7.22 -2.00
C VAL A 201 -7.47 6.16 -3.03
N GLY A 202 -6.55 5.25 -3.33
CA GLY A 202 -6.78 4.08 -4.19
C GLY A 202 -6.66 2.78 -3.41
N ILE A 203 -7.71 1.95 -3.42
CA ILE A 203 -7.64 0.57 -2.88
C ILE A 203 -7.55 -0.38 -4.08
N THR A 204 -6.35 -0.72 -4.48
CA THR A 204 -6.11 -1.56 -5.67
C THR A 204 -5.15 -2.70 -5.37
N SER A 205 -5.04 -3.64 -6.30
CA SER A 205 -4.01 -4.66 -6.25
C SER A 205 -2.73 -4.19 -6.90
N GLN A 206 -1.66 -4.86 -6.52
CA GLN A 206 -0.32 -4.62 -7.02
C GLN A 206 -0.26 -4.61 -8.55
N ASP A 207 -0.91 -5.57 -9.21
CA ASP A 207 -0.91 -5.69 -10.68
C ASP A 207 -1.52 -4.47 -11.39
N ARG A 208 -2.37 -3.69 -10.69
CA ARG A 208 -3.04 -2.49 -11.22
C ARG A 208 -2.53 -1.19 -10.61
N LEU A 209 -1.57 -1.25 -9.67
CA LEU A 209 -1.12 -0.09 -8.90
C LEU A 209 -0.70 1.06 -9.82
N LYS A 210 0.22 0.78 -10.74
CA LYS A 210 0.75 1.77 -11.70
C LYS A 210 -0.35 2.37 -12.58
N GLN A 211 -1.26 1.55 -13.08
CA GLN A 211 -2.37 2.02 -13.92
C GLN A 211 -3.28 2.97 -13.12
N VAL A 212 -3.70 2.56 -11.92
CA VAL A 212 -4.62 3.34 -11.08
C VAL A 212 -3.99 4.65 -10.60
N GLU A 213 -2.69 4.64 -10.28
CA GLU A 213 -1.95 5.84 -9.92
C GLU A 213 -1.93 6.85 -11.07
N VAL A 214 -1.55 6.42 -12.27
CA VAL A 214 -1.52 7.27 -13.47
C VAL A 214 -2.92 7.81 -13.80
N GLU A 215 -3.95 6.95 -13.78
CA GLU A 215 -5.34 7.34 -14.02
C GLU A 215 -5.82 8.40 -13.02
N LYS A 216 -5.51 8.23 -11.72
CA LYS A 216 -5.90 9.20 -10.68
C LYS A 216 -5.14 10.51 -10.80
N CYS A 217 -3.84 10.50 -11.09
CA CYS A 217 -3.08 11.74 -11.29
C CYS A 217 -3.66 12.54 -12.46
N HIS A 218 -3.80 11.91 -13.65
CA HIS A 218 -4.32 12.59 -14.84
C HIS A 218 -5.73 13.16 -14.65
N LYS A 219 -6.56 12.47 -13.87
CA LYS A 219 -7.92 12.90 -13.56
C LYS A 219 -7.96 14.27 -12.85
N TYR A 220 -6.97 14.60 -12.02
CA TYR A 220 -6.96 15.82 -11.21
C TYR A 220 -5.95 16.89 -11.69
N ASP A 221 -5.21 16.66 -12.77
CA ASP A 221 -4.24 17.62 -13.34
C ASP A 221 -4.88 18.98 -13.67
N LEU A 222 -6.08 18.97 -14.25
CA LEU A 222 -6.82 20.22 -14.56
C LEU A 222 -7.22 20.97 -13.29
N LEU A 223 -7.71 20.26 -12.28
CA LEU A 223 -8.07 20.85 -10.99
C LEU A 223 -6.84 21.46 -10.31
N ALA A 224 -5.70 20.75 -10.33
CA ALA A 224 -4.46 21.24 -9.76
C ALA A 224 -3.97 22.51 -10.45
N SER A 225 -4.08 22.58 -11.78
CA SER A 225 -3.70 23.76 -12.57
C SER A 225 -4.58 24.97 -12.24
N GLU A 226 -5.91 24.79 -12.19
CA GLU A 226 -6.86 25.85 -11.81
C GLU A 226 -6.61 26.35 -10.38
N LEU A 227 -6.39 25.43 -9.43
CA LEU A 227 -6.10 25.78 -8.05
C LEU A 227 -4.78 26.55 -7.90
N SER A 228 -3.77 26.18 -8.67
CA SER A 228 -2.48 26.88 -8.71
C SER A 228 -2.65 28.34 -9.11
N LEU A 229 -3.49 28.61 -10.11
CA LEU A 229 -3.81 29.97 -10.56
C LEU A 229 -4.66 30.73 -9.53
N LEU A 230 -5.76 30.11 -9.05
CA LEU A 230 -6.72 30.74 -8.13
C LEU A 230 -6.08 31.14 -6.80
N TYR A 231 -5.18 30.32 -6.26
CA TYR A 231 -4.53 30.58 -4.98
C TYR A 231 -3.11 31.12 -5.13
N SER A 232 -2.59 31.21 -6.37
CA SER A 232 -1.21 31.61 -6.66
C SER A 232 -0.20 30.83 -5.81
N CYS A 233 -0.34 29.51 -5.79
CA CYS A 233 0.37 28.62 -4.87
C CYS A 233 0.78 27.32 -5.55
N GLN A 234 1.78 26.60 -5.00
CA GLN A 234 2.13 25.29 -5.52
C GLN A 234 1.06 24.26 -5.16
N VAL A 235 0.61 23.47 -6.13
CA VAL A 235 -0.29 22.32 -5.92
C VAL A 235 0.49 21.03 -6.09
N LYS A 236 0.32 20.10 -5.15
CA LYS A 236 0.96 18.77 -5.09
C LYS A 236 -0.10 17.68 -5.00
#